data_AF-A0A1G8EJ33-F1
#
_entry.id   AF-A0A1G8EJ33-F1
#
_cell.length_a   1.000
_cell.length_b   1.000
_cell.length_c   1.000
_cell.angle_alpha   90.00
_cell.angle_beta   90.00
_cell.angle_gamma   90.00
#
_symmetry.space_group_name_H-M   'P 1'
#
loop_
_entity.id
_entity.type
_entity.pdbx_description
1 polymer ?
#
loop_
_entity_poly.entity_id
_entity_poly.type
_entity_poly.pdbx_seq_one_letter_code
_entity_poly.pdbx_strand_id
1 'polypeptide(L)'
;MIARLVEAFVAATPEPELWAYYGSYDFVALCQLYGRMIDLPAGFPMSVHDLKQEHARLGSPALPTQTIGHHNALADAHHNKLVGEFLTSLSATNPAASTGQELR
;
A
#
# COMPACT_ATOMS: atom_id res chain seq x y z
N MET A 1 18.77 -4.89 14.43
CA MET A 1 18.72 -3.73 13.52
C MET A 1 17.34 -3.74 12.86
N ILE A 2 16.75 -2.57 12.61
CA ILE A 2 15.35 -2.40 12.17
C ILE A 2 15.01 -3.25 10.93
N ALA A 3 15.92 -3.36 9.95
CA ALA A 3 15.75 -4.16 8.73
C ALA A 3 15.30 -5.61 9.01
N ARG A 4 15.92 -6.30 9.98
CA ARG A 4 15.55 -7.69 10.31
C ARG A 4 14.15 -7.82 10.90
N LEU A 5 13.69 -6.81 11.64
CA LEU A 5 12.33 -6.82 12.20
C LEU A 5 11.30 -6.61 11.09
N VAL A 6 11.61 -5.74 10.14
CA VAL A 6 10.77 -5.49 8.95
C VAL A 6 10.69 -6.76 8.09
N GLU A 7 11.82 -7.38 7.80
CA GLU A 7 11.89 -8.64 7.04
C GLU A 7 11.03 -9.73 7.70
N ALA A 8 11.22 -9.96 9.00
CA ALA A 8 10.45 -10.96 9.74
C ALA A 8 8.95 -10.65 9.76
N PHE A 9 8.56 -9.37 9.84
CA PHE A 9 7.16 -8.97 9.81
C PHE A 9 6.52 -9.20 8.43
N VAL A 10 7.20 -8.82 7.35
CA VAL A 10 6.70 -9.00 5.98
C VAL A 10 6.63 -10.48 5.61
N ALA A 11 7.67 -11.25 5.94
CA ALA A 11 7.73 -12.69 5.67
C ALA A 11 6.72 -13.52 6.47
N ALA A 12 6.09 -12.95 7.51
CA ALA A 12 5.01 -13.62 8.24
C ALA A 12 3.71 -13.73 7.44
N THR A 13 3.58 -13.00 6.33
CA THR A 13 2.45 -13.07 5.41
C THR A 13 2.87 -13.78 4.12
N PRO A 14 2.19 -14.86 3.70
CA PRO A 14 2.45 -15.48 2.40
C PRO A 14 2.12 -14.52 1.26
N GLU A 15 2.99 -14.42 0.25
CA GLU A 15 2.82 -13.53 -0.91
C GLU A 15 2.38 -12.11 -0.52
N PRO A 16 3.19 -11.37 0.25
CA PRO A 16 2.76 -10.10 0.83
C PRO A 16 2.60 -9.03 -0.25
N GLU A 17 1.59 -8.17 -0.08
CA GLU A 17 1.43 -6.95 -0.86
C GLU A 17 1.73 -5.73 0.00
N LEU A 18 2.43 -4.75 -0.57
CA LEU A 18 2.65 -3.46 0.07
C LEU A 18 1.68 -2.43 -0.49
N TRP A 19 1.02 -1.69 0.40
CA TRP A 19 0.07 -0.65 0.07
C TRP A 19 0.38 0.62 0.85
N ALA A 20 0.36 1.77 0.17
CA ALA A 20 0.58 3.07 0.78
C ALA A 20 -0.17 4.18 0.03
N TYR A 21 -0.44 5.29 0.71
CA TYR A 21 -1.06 6.46 0.11
C TYR A 21 0.04 7.45 -0.32
N TYR A 22 0.25 7.63 -1.63
CA TYR A 22 1.41 8.33 -2.20
C TYR A 22 2.77 7.65 -1.88
N GLY A 23 2.81 6.32 -1.96
CA GLY A 23 3.87 5.48 -1.37
C GLY A 23 5.25 5.46 -2.05
N SER A 24 5.46 6.26 -3.09
CA SER A 24 6.69 6.17 -3.92
C SER A 24 7.98 6.36 -3.12
N TYR A 25 8.06 7.40 -2.29
CA TYR A 25 9.24 7.66 -1.45
C TYR A 25 9.31 6.73 -0.24
N ASP A 26 8.16 6.35 0.35
CA ASP A 26 8.10 5.40 1.45
C ASP A 26 8.70 4.05 1.06
N PHE A 27 8.42 3.60 -0.16
CA PHE A 27 8.98 2.36 -0.68
C PHE A 27 10.49 2.45 -0.91
N VAL A 28 11.00 3.58 -1.42
CA VAL A 28 12.45 3.81 -1.51
C VAL A 28 13.11 3.76 -0.14
N ALA A 29 12.54 4.44 0.87
CA ALA A 29 13.05 4.44 2.23
C ALA A 29 13.04 3.05 2.87
N LEU A 30 11.99 2.26 2.61
CA LEU A 30 11.89 0.86 3.01
C LEU A 30 13.01 0.01 2.37
N CYS A 31 13.22 0.13 1.06
CA CYS A 31 14.27 -0.62 0.36
C CYS A 31 15.68 -0.25 0.85
N GLN A 32 15.91 1.03 1.18
CA GLN A 32 17.19 1.52 1.67
C GLN A 32 17.62 0.92 3.01
N LEU A 33 16.70 0.29 3.78
CA LEU A 33 17.07 -0.50 4.96
C LEU A 33 17.99 -1.68 4.62
N TYR A 34 17.97 -2.15 3.36
CA TYR A 34 18.73 -3.31 2.87
C TYR A 34 19.87 -2.91 1.92
N GLY A 35 19.98 -1.65 1.54
CA GLY A 35 20.99 -1.16 0.59
C GLY A 35 20.41 -0.98 -0.81
N ARG A 36 20.90 -1.73 -1.79
CA ARG A 36 20.41 -1.62 -3.18
C ARG A 36 19.13 -2.45 -3.33
N MET A 37 18.33 -2.14 -4.34
CA MET A 37 17.10 -2.88 -4.62
C MET A 37 17.34 -4.38 -4.88
N ILE A 38 18.49 -4.74 -5.45
CA ILE A 38 18.90 -6.13 -5.67
C ILE A 38 19.31 -6.87 -4.39
N ASP A 39 19.49 -6.15 -3.28
CA ASP A 39 19.86 -6.70 -1.97
C ASP A 39 18.62 -6.95 -1.09
N LEU A 40 17.40 -6.75 -1.62
CA LEU A 40 16.16 -7.07 -0.91
C LEU A 40 16.08 -8.57 -0.57
N PRO A 41 15.46 -8.93 0.58
CA PRO A 41 15.27 -10.33 0.93
C PRO A 41 14.48 -11.12 -0.12
N ALA A 42 14.75 -12.41 -0.24
CA ALA A 42 14.02 -13.28 -1.15
C ALA A 42 12.53 -13.33 -0.78
N GLY A 43 11.65 -13.16 -1.78
CA GLY A 43 10.19 -13.10 -1.56
C GLY A 43 9.67 -11.76 -1.04
N PHE A 44 10.54 -10.77 -0.84
CA PHE A 44 10.11 -9.42 -0.48
C PHE A 44 9.46 -8.72 -1.70
N PRO A 45 8.38 -7.94 -1.53
CA PRO A 45 7.70 -7.29 -2.65
C PRO A 45 8.62 -6.28 -3.35
N MET A 46 8.63 -6.34 -4.69
CA MET A 46 9.43 -5.45 -5.55
C MET A 46 8.71 -4.16 -5.94
N SER A 47 7.44 -4.03 -5.56
CA SER A 47 6.59 -2.87 -5.84
C SER A 47 5.70 -2.53 -4.65
N VAL A 48 5.17 -1.31 -4.68
CA VAL A 48 4.13 -0.83 -3.77
C VAL A 48 2.90 -0.45 -4.58
N HIS A 49 1.72 -0.83 -4.10
CA HIS A 49 0.44 -0.38 -4.65
C HIS A 49 0.06 0.96 -4.03
N ASP A 50 -0.44 1.87 -4.88
CA ASP A 50 -0.78 3.21 -4.46
C ASP A 50 -2.29 3.36 -4.22
N LEU A 51 -2.66 3.62 -2.96
CA LEU A 51 -4.05 3.82 -2.56
C LEU A 51 -4.68 5.05 -3.20
N LYS A 52 -3.90 6.10 -3.52
CA LYS A 52 -4.43 7.28 -4.21
C LYS A 52 -4.77 6.93 -5.66
N GLN A 53 -3.95 6.12 -6.32
CA GLN A 53 -4.25 5.62 -7.65
C GLN A 53 -5.52 4.76 -7.64
N GLU A 54 -5.66 3.86 -6.67
CA GLU A 54 -6.87 3.03 -6.53
C GLU A 54 -8.12 3.87 -6.21
N HIS A 55 -7.99 4.87 -5.36
CA HIS A 55 -9.03 5.86 -5.09
C HIS A 55 -9.50 6.56 -6.37
N ALA A 56 -8.56 6.98 -7.23
CA ALA A 56 -8.88 7.58 -8.52
C ALA A 56 -9.58 6.59 -9.46
N ARG A 57 -9.09 5.34 -9.54
CA ARG A 57 -9.68 4.27 -10.37
C ARG A 57 -11.14 4.01 -10.00
N LEU A 58 -11.49 4.11 -8.72
CA LEU A 58 -12.86 3.93 -8.22
C LEU A 58 -13.74 5.19 -8.26
N GLY A 59 -13.30 6.25 -8.94
CA GLY A 59 -14.10 7.47 -9.12
C GLY A 59 -13.99 8.47 -7.96
N SER A 60 -12.92 8.38 -7.16
CA SER A 60 -12.63 9.28 -6.03
C SER A 60 -13.77 9.40 -5.00
N PRO A 61 -14.28 8.29 -4.43
CA PRO A 61 -15.30 8.32 -3.39
C PRO A 61 -14.84 9.11 -2.15
N ALA A 62 -15.79 9.54 -1.31
CA ALA A 62 -15.46 10.14 -0.02
C ALA A 62 -14.73 9.11 0.86
N LEU A 63 -13.49 9.41 1.25
CA LEU A 63 -12.67 8.51 2.06
C LEU A 63 -12.94 8.70 3.57
N PRO A 64 -12.68 7.66 4.39
CA PRO A 64 -12.56 7.83 5.83
C PRO A 64 -11.59 8.97 6.17
N THR A 65 -11.90 9.78 7.19
CA THR A 65 -11.04 10.90 7.62
C THR A 65 -10.19 10.49 8.81
N GLN A 66 -8.88 10.76 8.75
CA GLN A 66 -8.01 10.70 9.91
C GLN A 66 -8.19 11.96 10.76
N THR A 67 -8.61 11.81 12.00
CA THR A 67 -8.90 12.95 12.89
C THR A 67 -7.76 13.28 13.84
N ILE A 68 -6.85 12.33 14.10
CA ILE A 68 -5.72 12.47 15.02
C ILE A 68 -4.49 11.71 14.51
N GLY A 69 -3.31 12.09 14.99
CA GLY A 69 -2.07 11.34 14.76
C GLY A 69 -1.41 11.54 13.40
N HIS A 70 -1.72 12.64 12.70
CA HIS A 70 -0.99 13.01 11.48
C HIS A 70 0.52 13.09 11.74
N HIS A 71 1.31 12.66 10.76
CA HIS A 71 2.78 12.61 10.82
C HIS A 71 3.32 11.60 11.84
N ASN A 72 2.47 10.68 12.32
CA ASN A 72 2.90 9.49 13.04
C ASN A 72 2.76 8.28 12.11
N ALA A 73 3.89 7.71 11.70
CA ALA A 73 3.93 6.65 10.69
C ALA A 73 3.05 5.42 11.03
N LEU A 74 2.89 5.08 12.31
CA LEU A 74 2.01 3.98 12.72
C LEU A 74 0.52 4.35 12.60
N ALA A 75 0.15 5.56 13.04
CA ALA A 75 -1.21 6.06 12.89
C ALA A 75 -1.58 6.21 11.41
N ASP A 76 -0.66 6.71 10.59
CA ASP A 76 -0.83 6.86 9.14
C ASP A 76 -0.96 5.48 8.46
N ALA A 77 -0.16 4.48 8.86
CA ALA A 77 -0.30 3.11 8.35
C ALA A 77 -1.65 2.47 8.71
N HIS A 78 -2.13 2.66 9.94
CA HIS A 78 -3.48 2.21 10.33
C HIS A 78 -4.56 2.92 9.52
N HIS A 79 -4.42 4.21 9.27
CA HIS A 79 -5.36 4.95 8.44
C HIS A 79 -5.36 4.46 6.99
N ASN A 80 -4.18 4.22 6.41
CA ASN A 80 -4.03 3.64 5.07
C ASN A 80 -4.72 2.27 4.96
N LYS A 81 -4.62 1.42 5.99
CA LYS A 81 -5.34 0.14 6.06
C LYS A 81 -6.86 0.34 6.01
N LEU A 82 -7.40 1.27 6.82
CA LEU A 82 -8.84 1.59 6.81
C LEU A 82 -9.31 2.09 5.44
N VAL A 83 -8.51 2.92 4.77
CA VAL A 83 -8.81 3.39 3.41
C VAL A 83 -8.80 2.23 2.40
N GLY A 84 -7.80 1.34 2.45
CA GLY A 84 -7.71 0.18 1.56
C GLY A 84 -8.87 -0.81 1.75
N GLU A 85 -9.27 -1.07 2.98
CA GLU A 85 -10.44 -1.90 3.31
C GLU A 85 -11.74 -1.27 2.77
N PHE A 86 -11.90 0.04 2.93
CA PHE A 86 -13.03 0.78 2.37
C PHE A 86 -13.08 0.68 0.84
N LEU A 87 -11.98 0.96 0.15
CA LEU A 87 -11.91 0.89 -1.31
C LEU A 87 -12.17 -0.53 -1.84
N THR A 88 -11.61 -1.54 -1.17
CA THR A 88 -11.88 -2.95 -1.46
C THR A 88 -13.38 -3.26 -1.36
N SER A 89 -14.03 -2.82 -0.28
CA SER A 89 -15.47 -3.06 -0.09
C SER A 89 -16.34 -2.41 -1.19
N LEU A 90 -15.93 -1.26 -1.71
CA LEU A 90 -16.61 -0.60 -2.83
C LEU A 90 -16.45 -1.36 -4.14
N SER A 91 -15.23 -1.84 -4.44
CA SER A 91 -14.95 -2.64 -5.63
C SER A 91 -15.74 -3.95 -5.67
N ALA A 92 -15.90 -4.62 -4.52
CA ALA A 92 -16.68 -5.85 -4.40
C ALA A 92 -18.18 -5.64 -4.66
N THR A 93 -18.68 -4.43 -4.37
CA THR A 93 -20.10 -4.07 -4.56
C THR A 93 -20.40 -3.63 -5.99
N ASN A 94 -19.39 -3.19 -6.75
CA ASN A 94 -19.55 -2.67 -8.11
C ASN A 94 -18.71 -3.44 -9.16
N PRO A 95 -19.15 -4.64 -9.59
CA PRO A 95 -18.41 -5.46 -10.54
C PRO A 95 -18.30 -4.85 -11.95
N ALA A 96 -19.00 -3.74 -12.24
CA ALA A 96 -18.92 -3.07 -13.53
C ALA A 96 -17.66 -2.20 -13.71
N ALA A 97 -16.92 -1.89 -12.63
CA ALA A 97 -15.71 -1.06 -12.68
C ALA A 97 -14.44 -1.83 -13.11
N SER A 98 -14.53 -3.15 -13.34
CA SER A 98 -13.40 -3.99 -13.78
C SER A 98 -13.29 -4.11 -15.30
N THR A 99 -14.25 -3.58 -16.08
CA THR A 99 -14.23 -3.68 -17.54
C THR A 99 -13.92 -2.32 -18.17
N GLY A 100 -12.66 -2.14 -18.58
CA GLY A 100 -12.33 -1.24 -19.68
C GLY A 100 -11.27 -0.19 -19.37
N GLN A 101 -10.04 -0.46 -19.84
CA GLN A 101 -9.36 0.46 -20.76
C GLN A 101 -8.33 -0.33 -21.58
N GLU A 102 -8.76 -0.94 -22.68
CA GLU A 102 -7.84 -1.26 -23.77
C GLU A 102 -7.29 0.07 -24.31
N LEU A 103 -6.00 0.29 -24.08
CA LEU A 103 -5.28 1.43 -24.63
C LEU A 103 -5.04 1.18 -26.12
N ARG A 104 -5.60 2.07 -26.94
CA ARG A 104 -5.14 2.34 -28.32
C ARG A 104 -3.99 3.33 -28.28
#